data_AF-A0A9Q4A7H6-F1
#
_entry.id   AF-A0A9Q4A7H6-F1
#
_cell.length_a   1.000
_cell.length_b   1.000
_cell.length_c   1.000
_cell.angle_alpha   90.00
_cell.angle_beta   90.00
_cell.angle_gamma   90.00
#
_symmetry.space_group_name_H-M   'P 1'
#
loop_
_entity.id
_entity.type
_entity.pdbx_description
1 polymer ?
#
loop_
_entity_poly.entity_id
_entity_poly.type
_entity_poly.pdbx_seq_one_letter_code
_entity_poly.pdbx_strand_id
1 'polypeptide(L)'
;LSKQMRSEPSIIAGIANATLGKKPVDWLWLVEDYDRIRDLIADTIPGFKDFNERVKHPGGFYLGNAAGARRWNTASTRANFKSNTLPLKLIHEGISSTGEVPDLIMQSMRSHDQYNTTIYGLDDRYRGVKGQRDVLFVNEADIIRLGFQPGQKADLISIWGDNRERRVKGFTLLPFDIPAGQAAAYYPEVNPLVPLESVGEGSSTPTSKFVAIRLERSAESARIV
;
A
#
# COMPACT_ATOMS: atom_id res chain seq x y z
N LEU A 1 25.20 -11.53 -14.44
CA LEU A 1 24.94 -10.19 -13.86
C LEU A 1 26.11 -9.27 -14.17
N SER A 2 25.90 -7.95 -14.23
CA SER A 2 26.95 -6.98 -14.58
C SER A 2 28.06 -6.93 -13.52
N LYS A 3 29.31 -6.69 -13.95
CA LYS A 3 30.47 -6.47 -13.07
C LYS A 3 30.36 -5.17 -12.26
N GLN A 4 29.48 -4.26 -12.65
CA GLN A 4 29.25 -2.98 -11.96
C GLN A 4 28.11 -3.04 -10.94
N MET A 5 27.39 -4.17 -10.87
CA MET A 5 26.27 -4.32 -9.96
C MET A 5 26.76 -4.38 -8.52
N ARG A 6 26.13 -3.59 -7.64
CA ARG A 6 26.44 -3.53 -6.21
C ARG A 6 25.20 -3.90 -5.40
N SER A 7 25.40 -4.47 -4.22
CA SER A 7 24.32 -4.69 -3.25
C SER A 7 23.84 -3.35 -2.67
N GLU A 8 22.61 -3.31 -2.16
CA GLU A 8 22.07 -2.09 -1.53
C GLU A 8 22.94 -1.60 -0.35
N PRO A 9 23.40 -2.45 0.60
CA PRO A 9 24.30 -2.00 1.66
C PRO A 9 25.59 -1.39 1.11
N SER A 10 26.17 -1.95 0.05
CA SER A 10 27.39 -1.43 -0.58
C SER A 10 27.17 -0.05 -1.21
N ILE A 11 26.01 0.18 -1.84
CA ILE A 11 25.65 1.49 -2.39
C ILE A 11 25.53 2.51 -1.27
N ILE A 12 24.78 2.19 -0.20
CA ILE A 12 24.59 3.08 0.95
C ILE A 12 25.91 3.39 1.65
N ALA A 13 26.75 2.39 1.91
CA ALA A 13 28.07 2.58 2.50
C ALA A 13 28.98 3.44 1.61
N GLY A 14 28.91 3.29 0.29
CA GLY A 14 29.64 4.14 -0.65
C GLY A 14 29.23 5.62 -0.56
N ILE A 15 27.92 5.89 -0.49
CA ILE A 15 27.38 7.26 -0.31
C ILE A 15 27.80 7.81 1.06
N ALA A 16 27.68 7.02 2.13
CA ALA A 16 28.05 7.43 3.48
C ALA A 16 29.56 7.73 3.58
N ASN A 17 30.41 6.89 2.99
CA ASN A 17 31.85 7.14 2.96
C ASN A 17 32.20 8.41 2.16
N ALA A 18 31.52 8.66 1.04
CA ALA A 18 31.76 9.86 0.23
C ALA A 18 31.33 11.16 0.94
N THR A 19 30.34 11.09 1.83
CA THR A 19 29.77 12.26 2.52
C THR A 19 30.34 12.47 3.93
N LEU A 20 30.61 11.40 4.67
CA LEU A 20 31.00 11.41 6.08
C LEU A 20 32.43 10.91 6.33
N GLY A 21 33.10 10.37 5.30
CA GLY A 21 34.37 9.67 5.47
C GLY A 21 34.19 8.42 6.35
N LYS A 22 35.20 8.09 7.17
CA LYS A 22 35.18 6.90 8.05
C LYS A 22 34.48 7.11 9.40
N LYS A 23 33.55 8.06 9.50
CA LYS A 23 32.83 8.37 10.76
C LYS A 23 31.32 8.22 10.58
N PRO A 24 30.60 7.76 11.63
CA PRO A 24 31.12 7.29 12.93
C PRO A 24 31.75 5.89 12.87
N VAL A 25 31.64 5.19 11.74
CA VAL A 25 32.19 3.85 11.49
C VAL A 25 32.91 3.83 10.15
N ASP A 26 33.81 2.86 9.96
CA ASP A 26 34.40 2.61 8.65
C ASP A 26 33.36 1.89 7.76
N TRP A 27 32.58 2.68 7.01
CA TRP A 27 31.46 2.18 6.18
C TRP A 27 31.89 1.15 5.15
N LEU A 28 33.04 1.35 4.51
CA LEU A 28 33.53 0.44 3.48
C LEU A 28 33.96 -0.88 4.10
N TRP A 29 34.62 -0.84 5.26
CA TRP A 29 34.95 -2.05 6.01
C TRP A 29 33.70 -2.85 6.41
N LEU A 30 32.60 -2.19 6.78
CA LEU A 30 31.35 -2.90 7.13
C LEU A 30 30.72 -3.67 5.96
N VAL A 31 30.95 -3.26 4.71
CA VAL A 31 30.34 -3.89 3.54
C VAL A 31 31.24 -4.87 2.79
N GLU A 32 32.50 -4.98 3.21
CA GLU A 32 33.39 -6.07 2.81
C GLU A 32 32.92 -7.42 3.39
N ASP A 33 32.27 -7.37 4.57
CA ASP A 33 31.71 -8.53 5.25
C ASP A 33 30.49 -8.12 6.07
N TYR A 34 29.30 -8.55 5.64
CA TYR A 34 28.03 -8.18 6.28
C TYR A 34 27.81 -8.81 7.65
N ASP A 35 28.66 -9.76 8.06
CA ASP A 35 28.65 -10.27 9.42
C ASP A 35 28.95 -9.14 10.42
N ARG A 36 29.82 -8.19 10.04
CA ARG A 36 30.18 -7.01 10.85
C ARG A 36 28.99 -6.09 11.11
N ILE A 37 28.08 -5.96 10.15
CA ILE A 37 26.83 -5.19 10.33
C ILE A 37 25.93 -5.90 11.34
N ARG A 38 25.85 -7.24 11.26
CA ARG A 38 25.04 -8.04 12.19
C ARG A 38 25.62 -8.06 13.60
N ASP A 39 26.95 -8.02 13.74
CA ASP A 39 27.61 -7.86 15.04
C ASP A 39 27.24 -6.51 15.67
N LEU A 40 27.30 -5.41 14.91
CA LEU A 40 26.85 -4.10 15.42
C LEU A 40 25.35 -4.09 15.79
N ILE A 41 24.50 -4.80 15.05
CA ILE A 41 23.09 -4.98 15.40
C ILE A 41 22.97 -5.77 16.71
N ALA A 42 23.74 -6.84 16.88
CA ALA A 42 23.73 -7.67 18.09
C ALA A 42 24.18 -6.88 19.33
N ASP A 43 25.17 -5.99 19.18
CA ASP A 43 25.69 -5.13 20.24
C ASP A 43 24.70 -4.03 20.67
N THR A 44 23.81 -3.61 19.77
CA THR A 44 22.95 -2.43 19.98
C THR A 44 21.47 -2.75 20.21
N ILE A 45 20.94 -3.82 19.61
CA ILE A 45 19.51 -4.13 19.65
C ILE A 45 19.25 -5.36 20.53
N PRO A 46 18.53 -5.21 21.66
CA PRO A 46 18.13 -6.35 22.49
C PRO A 46 17.40 -7.43 21.70
N GLY A 47 17.75 -8.69 21.94
CA GLY A 47 17.18 -9.85 21.24
C GLY A 47 17.99 -10.34 20.05
N PHE A 48 18.98 -9.57 19.58
CA PHE A 48 19.87 -9.92 18.47
C PHE A 48 21.22 -10.51 18.89
N LYS A 49 21.44 -10.81 20.18
CA LYS A 49 22.65 -11.49 20.65
C LYS A 49 22.95 -12.74 19.79
N ASP A 50 24.22 -12.91 19.43
CA ASP A 50 24.73 -14.01 18.60
C ASP A 50 24.05 -14.09 17.22
N PHE A 51 23.71 -12.93 16.62
CA PHE A 51 22.98 -12.85 15.34
C PHE A 51 23.60 -13.76 14.27
N ASN A 52 24.90 -13.61 14.02
CA ASN A 52 25.60 -14.35 12.96
C ASN A 52 25.49 -15.87 13.13
N GLU A 53 25.50 -16.40 14.35
CA GLU A 53 25.32 -17.83 14.58
C GLU A 53 23.85 -18.24 14.47
N ARG A 54 22.95 -17.46 15.06
CA ARG A 54 21.54 -17.81 15.15
C ARG A 54 20.82 -17.77 13.80
N VAL A 55 21.26 -16.92 12.87
CA VAL A 55 20.68 -16.84 11.51
C VAL A 55 21.02 -18.07 10.65
N LYS A 56 22.08 -18.83 11.00
CA LYS A 56 22.46 -20.05 10.28
C LYS A 56 21.48 -21.20 10.51
N HIS A 57 20.69 -21.18 11.59
CA HIS A 57 19.69 -22.20 11.83
C HIS A 57 18.57 -22.10 10.78
N PRO A 58 18.04 -23.23 10.26
CA PRO A 58 16.88 -23.23 9.37
C PRO A 58 15.70 -22.47 10.01
N GLY A 59 15.17 -21.47 9.30
CA GLY A 59 14.12 -20.57 9.82
C GLY A 59 14.62 -19.41 10.68
N GLY A 60 15.94 -19.28 10.86
CA GLY A 60 16.58 -18.23 11.65
C GLY A 60 16.31 -18.36 13.14
N PHE A 61 16.01 -17.23 13.79
CA PHE A 61 15.67 -17.19 15.21
C PHE A 61 14.47 -16.31 15.49
N TYR A 62 13.67 -16.73 16.47
CA TYR A 62 12.47 -16.01 16.86
C TYR A 62 12.79 -14.88 17.85
N LEU A 63 12.30 -13.67 17.57
CA LEU A 63 12.43 -12.50 18.45
C LEU A 63 11.38 -12.45 19.57
N GLY A 64 10.45 -13.41 19.61
CA GLY A 64 9.39 -13.44 20.61
C GLY A 64 8.14 -12.65 20.21
N ASN A 65 7.03 -12.96 20.88
CA ASN A 65 5.82 -12.14 20.90
C ASN A 65 5.40 -12.00 22.36
N ALA A 66 5.74 -10.87 22.99
CA ALA A 66 5.46 -10.63 24.41
C ALA A 66 3.97 -10.73 24.72
N ALA A 67 3.12 -10.12 23.88
CA ALA A 67 1.66 -10.19 24.02
C ALA A 67 1.13 -11.63 23.89
N GLY A 68 1.66 -12.42 22.95
CA GLY A 68 1.33 -13.84 22.80
C GLY A 68 1.66 -14.68 24.05
N ALA A 69 2.72 -14.29 24.77
CA ALA A 69 3.08 -14.88 26.06
C ALA A 69 2.42 -14.19 27.27
N ARG A 70 1.42 -13.32 27.04
CA ARG A 70 0.71 -12.52 28.06
C ARG A 70 1.62 -11.62 28.90
N ARG A 71 2.77 -11.22 28.35
CA ARG A 71 3.67 -10.21 28.94
C ARG A 71 3.36 -8.86 28.31
N TRP A 72 2.88 -7.92 29.11
CA TRP A 72 2.50 -6.59 28.64
C TRP A 72 3.62 -5.60 28.95
N ASN A 73 4.30 -5.15 27.90
CA ASN A 73 5.33 -4.12 27.98
C ASN A 73 4.69 -2.72 28.07
N THR A 74 3.80 -2.55 29.03
CA THR A 74 3.09 -1.29 29.35
C THR A 74 3.52 -0.83 30.74
N ALA A 75 3.36 0.47 31.03
CA ALA A 75 3.68 0.99 32.37
C ALA A 75 2.88 0.32 33.50
N SER A 76 1.68 -0.19 33.19
CA SER A 76 0.83 -0.92 34.13
C SER A 76 1.17 -2.41 34.25
N THR A 77 2.06 -2.93 33.38
CA THR A 77 2.35 -4.37 33.19
C THR A 77 1.12 -5.22 32.85
N ARG A 78 0.02 -4.58 32.43
CA ARG A 78 -1.25 -5.20 32.06
C ARG A 78 -1.69 -4.76 30.67
N ALA A 79 -2.63 -5.50 30.09
CA ALA A 79 -3.35 -5.05 28.90
C ALA A 79 -4.11 -3.76 29.22
N ASN A 80 -3.93 -2.73 28.39
CA ASN A 80 -4.62 -1.47 28.53
C ASN A 80 -5.86 -1.46 27.63
N PHE A 81 -7.04 -1.32 28.22
CA PHE A 81 -8.28 -1.15 27.48
C PHE A 81 -8.50 0.34 27.22
N LYS A 82 -8.84 0.69 25.98
CA LYS A 82 -9.20 2.06 25.59
C LYS A 82 -10.51 2.01 24.83
N SER A 83 -11.49 2.80 25.26
CA SER A 83 -12.68 3.09 24.46
C SER A 83 -12.34 4.18 23.47
N ASN A 84 -12.65 3.95 22.19
CA ASN A 84 -12.60 4.99 21.16
C ASN A 84 -14.02 5.27 20.69
N THR A 85 -14.38 6.54 20.57
CA THR A 85 -15.66 6.94 19.99
C THR A 85 -15.64 6.63 18.50
N LEU A 86 -16.71 6.03 17.99
CA LEU A 86 -16.87 5.86 16.55
C LEU A 86 -17.13 7.22 15.88
N PRO A 87 -16.62 7.45 14.67
CA PRO A 87 -16.89 8.69 13.97
C PRO A 87 -18.40 8.83 13.67
N LEU A 88 -18.94 10.05 13.79
CA LEU A 88 -20.36 10.33 13.49
C LEU A 88 -20.69 10.15 12.01
N LYS A 89 -19.69 10.33 11.14
CA LYS A 89 -19.77 10.17 9.69
C LYS A 89 -18.56 9.38 9.20
N LEU A 90 -18.77 8.48 8.26
CA LEU A 90 -17.69 7.73 7.62
C LEU A 90 -16.95 8.57 6.56
N ILE A 91 -17.67 9.51 5.93
CA ILE A 91 -17.09 10.40 4.93
C ILE A 91 -16.21 11.44 5.62
N HIS A 92 -14.95 11.52 5.21
CA HIS A 92 -13.98 12.47 5.73
C HIS A 92 -14.45 13.93 5.51
N GLU A 93 -14.07 14.83 6.41
CA GLU A 93 -14.41 16.25 6.31
C GLU A 93 -13.87 16.88 5.03
N GLY A 94 -12.67 16.48 4.60
CA GLY A 94 -12.06 16.90 3.34
C GLY A 94 -12.85 16.48 2.09
N ILE A 95 -13.69 15.46 2.17
CA ILE A 95 -14.66 15.13 1.10
C ILE A 95 -15.90 15.99 1.28
N SER A 96 -16.43 16.05 2.50
CA SER A 96 -17.66 16.81 2.82
C SER A 96 -17.54 18.30 2.49
N SER A 97 -16.35 18.89 2.62
CA SER A 97 -16.06 20.30 2.32
C SER A 97 -16.14 20.65 0.84
N THR A 98 -16.06 19.66 -0.05
CA THR A 98 -16.24 19.86 -1.50
C THR A 98 -17.69 20.14 -1.88
N GLY A 99 -18.65 19.75 -1.03
CA GLY A 99 -20.07 19.74 -1.37
C GLY A 99 -20.48 18.64 -2.35
N GLU A 100 -19.54 17.83 -2.83
CA GLU A 100 -19.79 16.71 -3.73
C GLU A 100 -20.24 15.46 -2.95
N VAL A 101 -21.19 14.73 -3.52
CA VAL A 101 -21.57 13.40 -3.04
C VAL A 101 -20.84 12.38 -3.92
N PRO A 102 -20.00 11.49 -3.35
CA PRO A 102 -19.32 10.49 -4.15
C PRO A 102 -20.30 9.48 -4.75
N ASP A 103 -20.02 9.03 -5.97
CA ASP A 103 -20.77 7.95 -6.60
C ASP A 103 -20.54 6.62 -5.88
N LEU A 104 -19.27 6.37 -5.52
CA LEU A 104 -18.78 5.13 -4.90
C LEU A 104 -17.63 5.42 -3.92
N ILE A 105 -17.49 4.56 -2.91
CA ILE A 105 -16.29 4.47 -2.08
C ILE A 105 -15.45 3.29 -2.56
N MET A 106 -14.26 3.59 -3.07
CA MET A 106 -13.35 2.61 -3.64
C MET A 106 -12.30 2.15 -2.62
N GLN A 107 -12.04 0.84 -2.60
CA GLN A 107 -10.86 0.25 -1.97
C GLN A 107 -9.88 -0.27 -3.02
N SER A 108 -8.58 -0.12 -2.76
CA SER A 108 -7.55 -0.79 -3.56
C SER A 108 -7.24 -2.19 -3.03
N MET A 109 -6.96 -3.13 -3.92
CA MET A 109 -6.59 -4.51 -3.57
C MET A 109 -5.52 -5.06 -4.51
N ARG A 110 -4.96 -6.23 -4.18
CA ARG A 110 -3.99 -6.92 -5.06
C ARG A 110 -4.69 -8.06 -5.80
N SER A 111 -4.24 -8.32 -7.01
CA SER A 111 -4.63 -9.52 -7.75
C SER A 111 -3.91 -10.75 -7.20
N HIS A 112 -4.31 -11.94 -7.67
CA HIS A 112 -3.65 -13.20 -7.36
C HIS A 112 -2.17 -13.22 -7.80
N ASP A 113 -1.89 -12.92 -9.07
CA ASP A 113 -0.54 -12.97 -9.66
C ASP A 113 0.25 -11.68 -9.45
N GLN A 114 0.34 -11.23 -8.20
CA GLN A 114 0.97 -9.98 -7.84
C GLN A 114 1.57 -10.04 -6.43
N TYR A 115 2.75 -9.44 -6.27
CA TYR A 115 3.30 -9.10 -4.96
C TYR A 115 3.67 -7.63 -4.90
N ASN A 116 2.96 -6.87 -4.06
CA ASN A 116 3.09 -5.40 -3.99
C ASN A 116 3.05 -4.76 -5.39
N THR A 117 4.06 -3.99 -5.79
CA THR A 117 4.10 -3.34 -7.11
C THR A 117 4.57 -4.26 -8.22
N THR A 118 5.05 -5.46 -7.89
CA THR A 118 5.52 -6.44 -8.87
C THR A 118 4.34 -7.25 -9.37
N ILE A 119 4.03 -7.08 -10.65
CA ILE A 119 2.98 -7.80 -11.36
C ILE A 119 3.63 -9.00 -12.05
N TYR A 120 3.18 -10.21 -11.71
CA TYR A 120 3.64 -11.46 -12.33
C TYR A 120 2.72 -11.90 -13.48
N GLY A 121 1.45 -11.49 -13.45
CA GLY A 121 0.45 -11.82 -14.45
C GLY A 121 -0.65 -10.77 -14.54
N LEU A 122 -1.34 -10.75 -15.68
CA LEU A 122 -2.50 -9.88 -15.92
C LEU A 122 -3.83 -10.56 -15.58
N ASP A 123 -3.77 -11.79 -15.08
CA ASP A 123 -4.93 -12.57 -14.71
C ASP A 123 -5.19 -12.48 -13.20
N ASP A 124 -6.45 -12.50 -12.82
CA ASP A 124 -6.87 -12.75 -11.45
C ASP A 124 -7.83 -13.94 -11.43
N ARG A 125 -7.24 -15.10 -11.11
CA ARG A 125 -7.98 -16.36 -11.00
C ARG A 125 -9.14 -16.29 -10.00
N TYR A 126 -9.00 -15.51 -8.92
CA TYR A 126 -10.03 -15.43 -7.89
C TYR A 126 -11.22 -14.57 -8.31
N ARG A 127 -11.02 -13.64 -9.26
CA ARG A 127 -12.05 -12.68 -9.69
C ARG A 127 -12.47 -12.86 -11.14
N GLY A 128 -11.94 -13.87 -11.83
CA GLY A 128 -12.26 -14.17 -13.22
C GLY A 128 -11.76 -13.13 -14.23
N VAL A 129 -10.84 -12.25 -13.83
CA VAL A 129 -10.25 -11.24 -14.72
C VAL A 129 -9.13 -11.86 -15.53
N LYS A 130 -9.10 -11.59 -16.85
CA LYS A 130 -8.09 -12.11 -17.77
C LYS A 130 -7.49 -11.01 -18.62
N GLY A 131 -6.17 -10.97 -18.73
CA GLY A 131 -5.43 -10.09 -19.65
C GLY A 131 -5.58 -8.59 -19.40
N GLN A 132 -6.11 -8.15 -18.26
CA GLN A 132 -6.35 -6.74 -17.96
C GLN A 132 -6.33 -6.46 -16.45
N ARG A 133 -6.03 -5.21 -16.09
CA ARG A 133 -5.98 -4.76 -14.70
C ARG A 133 -6.68 -3.42 -14.45
N ASP A 134 -6.94 -2.65 -15.51
CA ASP A 134 -7.75 -1.43 -15.46
C ASP A 134 -9.23 -1.81 -15.35
N VAL A 135 -9.59 -2.33 -14.18
CA VAL A 135 -10.94 -2.80 -13.87
C VAL A 135 -11.42 -2.18 -12.57
N LEU A 136 -12.70 -1.84 -12.53
CA LEU A 136 -13.39 -1.40 -11.33
C LEU A 136 -14.52 -2.39 -11.05
N PHE A 137 -14.40 -3.13 -9.95
CA PHE A 137 -15.44 -4.02 -9.47
C PHE A 137 -16.51 -3.19 -8.77
N VAL A 138 -17.75 -3.31 -9.23
CA VAL A 138 -18.88 -2.50 -8.75
C VAL A 138 -20.11 -3.39 -8.66
N ASN A 139 -21.02 -3.09 -7.73
CA ASN A 139 -22.34 -3.69 -7.73
C ASN A 139 -23.08 -3.40 -9.05
N GLU A 140 -23.73 -4.40 -9.65
CA GLU A 140 -24.43 -4.23 -10.93
C GLU A 140 -25.53 -3.15 -10.86
N ALA A 141 -26.26 -3.08 -9.74
CA ALA A 141 -27.31 -2.09 -9.56
C ALA A 141 -26.73 -0.66 -9.52
N ASP A 142 -25.52 -0.46 -9.00
CA ASP A 142 -24.85 0.84 -9.03
C ASP A 142 -24.37 1.20 -10.43
N ILE A 143 -23.84 0.24 -11.19
CA ILE A 143 -23.47 0.47 -12.61
C ILE A 143 -24.69 1.02 -13.36
N ILE A 144 -25.84 0.37 -13.21
CA ILE A 144 -27.09 0.77 -13.86
C ILE A 144 -27.60 2.11 -13.32
N ARG A 145 -27.62 2.28 -11.98
CA ARG A 145 -28.07 3.51 -11.30
C ARG A 145 -27.26 4.74 -11.72
N LEU A 146 -25.96 4.57 -11.97
CA LEU A 146 -25.05 5.62 -12.43
C LEU A 146 -25.12 5.84 -13.96
N GLY A 147 -25.99 5.12 -14.68
CA GLY A 147 -26.21 5.30 -16.11
C GLY A 147 -25.15 4.66 -17.01
N PHE A 148 -24.41 3.69 -16.49
CA PHE A 148 -23.44 2.88 -17.23
C PHE A 148 -24.01 1.50 -17.59
N GLN A 149 -23.31 0.79 -18.47
CA GLN A 149 -23.55 -0.62 -18.77
C GLN A 149 -22.42 -1.50 -18.20
N PRO A 150 -22.72 -2.73 -17.74
CA PRO A 150 -21.69 -3.72 -17.45
C PRO A 150 -20.66 -3.85 -18.58
N GLY A 151 -19.38 -3.81 -18.23
CA GLY A 151 -18.27 -3.86 -19.18
C GLY A 151 -17.93 -2.53 -19.86
N GLN A 152 -18.71 -1.47 -19.65
CA GLN A 152 -18.40 -0.14 -20.16
C GLN A 152 -17.15 0.42 -19.48
N LYS A 153 -16.38 1.22 -20.23
CA LYS A 153 -15.23 1.96 -19.69
C LYS A 153 -15.64 3.27 -19.01
N ALA A 154 -15.04 3.55 -17.87
CA ALA A 154 -15.19 4.80 -17.13
C ALA A 154 -13.83 5.39 -16.75
N ASP A 155 -13.80 6.72 -16.64
CA ASP A 155 -12.74 7.42 -15.93
C ASP A 155 -13.14 7.53 -14.46
N LEU A 156 -12.16 7.37 -13.56
CA LEU A 156 -12.35 7.48 -12.13
C LEU A 156 -11.69 8.76 -11.67
N ILE A 157 -12.43 9.59 -10.95
CA ILE A 157 -11.93 10.85 -10.39
C ILE A 157 -12.06 10.78 -8.87
N SER A 158 -10.96 11.04 -8.15
CA SER A 158 -11.00 11.13 -6.69
C SER A 158 -11.61 12.45 -6.25
N ILE A 159 -12.43 12.40 -5.21
CA ILE A 159 -13.00 13.58 -4.56
C ILE A 159 -12.19 13.86 -3.30
N TRP A 160 -11.58 15.05 -3.23
CA TRP A 160 -10.85 15.53 -2.07
C TRP A 160 -10.75 17.06 -2.06
N GLY A 161 -10.84 17.67 -0.88
CA GLY A 161 -10.93 19.12 -0.67
C GLY A 161 -9.61 19.89 -0.79
N ASP A 162 -8.65 19.41 -1.59
CA ASP A 162 -7.35 20.06 -1.82
C ASP A 162 -7.28 20.78 -3.19
N ASN A 163 -8.40 20.88 -3.90
CA ASN A 163 -8.51 21.50 -5.23
C ASN A 163 -7.60 20.84 -6.29
N ARG A 164 -7.24 19.56 -6.14
CA ARG A 164 -6.45 18.81 -7.13
C ARG A 164 -7.28 17.71 -7.76
N GLU A 165 -7.49 17.79 -9.08
CA GLU A 165 -8.08 16.68 -9.82
C GLU A 165 -7.09 15.51 -9.87
N ARG A 166 -7.54 14.35 -9.40
CA ARG A 166 -6.84 13.08 -9.53
C ARG A 166 -7.70 12.15 -10.36
N ARG A 167 -7.18 11.70 -11.51
CA ARG A 167 -7.93 10.92 -12.49
C ARG A 167 -7.12 9.73 -12.97
N VAL A 168 -7.79 8.58 -13.12
CA VAL A 168 -7.32 7.46 -13.93
C VAL A 168 -8.39 7.16 -14.98
N LYS A 169 -7.99 6.61 -16.14
CA LYS A 169 -8.86 6.57 -17.33
C LYS A 169 -9.09 5.16 -17.83
N GLY A 170 -10.25 4.93 -18.44
CA GLY A 170 -10.50 3.74 -19.26
C GLY A 170 -10.67 2.43 -18.50
N PHE A 171 -11.09 2.48 -17.23
CA PHE A 171 -11.31 1.30 -16.41
C PHE A 171 -12.62 0.62 -16.80
N THR A 172 -12.57 -0.69 -17.00
CA THR A 172 -13.76 -1.50 -17.29
C THR A 172 -14.57 -1.74 -16.01
N LEU A 173 -15.85 -1.35 -16.04
CA LEU A 173 -16.79 -1.60 -14.95
C LEU A 173 -17.20 -3.08 -14.96
N LEU A 174 -16.74 -3.85 -13.98
CA LEU A 174 -17.07 -5.26 -13.83
C LEU A 174 -18.12 -5.44 -12.73
N PRO A 175 -19.31 -5.98 -13.05
CA PRO A 175 -20.26 -6.42 -12.04
C PRO A 175 -19.59 -7.40 -11.08
N PHE A 176 -19.71 -7.14 -9.78
CA PHE A 176 -19.19 -8.03 -8.74
C PHE A 176 -20.10 -7.98 -7.52
N ASP A 177 -20.09 -9.06 -6.74
CA ASP A 177 -20.80 -9.13 -5.47
C ASP A 177 -20.07 -8.29 -4.40
N ILE A 178 -20.30 -6.98 -4.48
CA ILE A 178 -19.79 -5.95 -3.58
C ILE A 178 -21.01 -5.16 -3.06
N PRO A 179 -20.99 -4.69 -1.80
CA PRO A 179 -22.07 -3.87 -1.27
C PRO A 179 -22.33 -2.62 -2.12
N ALA A 180 -23.60 -2.22 -2.22
CA ALA A 180 -23.98 -1.02 -2.94
C ALA A 180 -23.28 0.24 -2.39
N GLY A 181 -22.90 1.16 -3.28
CA GLY A 181 -22.12 2.35 -2.98
C GLY A 181 -20.62 2.10 -2.77
N GLN A 182 -20.15 0.86 -2.92
CA GLN A 182 -18.74 0.49 -2.79
C GLN A 182 -18.16 0.03 -4.13
N ALA A 183 -16.84 0.16 -4.27
CA ALA A 183 -16.09 -0.32 -5.41
C ALA A 183 -14.75 -0.90 -4.99
N ALA A 184 -14.15 -1.72 -5.84
CA ALA A 184 -12.78 -2.18 -5.66
C ALA A 184 -11.99 -2.11 -6.96
N ALA A 185 -10.70 -1.82 -6.88
CA ALA A 185 -9.81 -1.80 -8.03
C ALA A 185 -8.41 -2.28 -7.65
N TYR A 186 -7.61 -2.66 -8.65
CA TYR A 186 -6.27 -3.13 -8.39
C TYR A 186 -5.28 -2.00 -8.04
N TYR A 187 -4.45 -2.29 -7.06
CA TYR A 187 -3.18 -1.62 -6.81
C TYR A 187 -2.15 -2.17 -7.79
N PRO A 188 -1.20 -1.38 -8.33
CA PRO A 188 -1.01 0.05 -8.10
C PRO A 188 -1.83 0.96 -9.04
N GLU A 189 -2.67 0.40 -9.91
CA GLU A 189 -3.37 1.13 -10.98
C GLU A 189 -4.15 2.36 -10.47
N VAL A 190 -4.73 2.27 -9.27
CA VAL A 190 -5.49 3.37 -8.64
C VAL A 190 -4.72 4.20 -7.61
N ASN A 191 -3.41 4.00 -7.45
CA ASN A 191 -2.59 4.86 -6.57
C ASN A 191 -2.71 6.36 -6.87
N PRO A 192 -2.79 6.81 -8.15
CA PRO A 192 -2.94 8.22 -8.45
C PRO A 192 -4.20 8.86 -7.85
N LEU A 193 -5.22 8.06 -7.49
CA LEU A 193 -6.45 8.54 -6.87
C LEU A 193 -6.30 8.80 -5.37
N VAL A 194 -5.29 8.25 -4.68
CA VAL A 194 -5.19 8.37 -3.22
C VAL A 194 -4.72 9.77 -2.84
N PRO A 195 -5.49 10.57 -2.08
CA PRO A 195 -5.04 11.88 -1.61
C PRO A 195 -3.91 11.73 -0.59
N LEU A 196 -2.88 12.57 -0.69
CA LEU A 196 -1.69 12.46 0.17
C LEU A 196 -1.99 12.85 1.62
N GLU A 197 -2.94 13.75 1.80
CA GLU A 197 -3.41 14.25 3.09
C GLU A 197 -4.43 13.32 3.74
N SER A 198 -4.91 12.30 3.01
CA SER A 198 -5.85 11.31 3.54
C SER A 198 -5.10 10.18 4.24
N VAL A 199 -4.88 10.35 5.54
CA VAL A 199 -4.07 9.44 6.35
C VAL A 199 -4.71 9.12 7.71
N GLY A 200 -4.34 7.97 8.28
CA GLY A 200 -4.74 7.58 9.63
C GLY A 200 -4.05 8.43 10.70
N GLU A 201 -4.83 8.91 11.67
CA GLU A 201 -4.36 9.72 12.79
C GLU A 201 -3.21 9.02 13.55
N GLY A 202 -2.12 9.75 13.78
CA GLY A 202 -0.94 9.28 14.51
C GLY A 202 -0.03 8.28 13.78
N SER A 203 -0.46 7.69 12.65
CA SER A 203 0.35 6.74 11.86
C SER A 203 0.79 7.27 10.51
N SER A 204 0.10 8.29 9.98
CA SER A 204 0.27 8.77 8.61
C SER A 204 0.08 7.69 7.54
N THR A 205 -0.60 6.59 7.87
CA THR A 205 -0.88 5.50 6.91
C THR A 205 -1.95 5.96 5.91
N PRO A 206 -1.71 5.90 4.59
CA PRO A 206 -2.70 6.33 3.60
C PRO A 206 -4.01 5.52 3.66
N THR A 207 -5.13 6.20 3.43
CA THR A 207 -6.48 5.63 3.46
C THR A 207 -6.87 4.92 2.15
N SER A 208 -5.96 4.13 1.55
CA SER A 208 -6.19 3.48 0.24
C SER A 208 -7.33 2.44 0.19
N LYS A 209 -8.04 2.23 1.31
CA LYS A 209 -9.22 1.37 1.42
C LYS A 209 -10.53 2.16 1.48
N PHE A 210 -10.46 3.49 1.46
CA PHE A 210 -11.59 4.40 1.52
C PHE A 210 -11.29 5.64 0.66
N VAL A 211 -11.41 5.49 -0.65
CA VAL A 211 -11.20 6.57 -1.62
C VAL A 211 -12.56 6.94 -2.22
N ALA A 212 -13.03 8.15 -1.93
CA ALA A 212 -14.26 8.67 -2.53
C ALA A 212 -14.03 8.97 -4.00
N ILE A 213 -14.81 8.36 -4.89
CA ILE A 213 -14.68 8.55 -6.33
C ILE A 213 -16.01 8.95 -6.97
N ARG A 214 -15.90 9.67 -8.08
CA ARG A 214 -16.95 9.87 -9.07
C ARG A 214 -16.55 9.23 -10.39
N LEU A 215 -17.54 8.80 -11.15
CA LEU A 215 -17.34 8.17 -12.46
C LEU A 215 -17.69 9.15 -13.57
N GLU A 216 -16.83 9.21 -14.59
CA GLU A 216 -17.14 9.87 -15.86
C GLU A 216 -17.12 8.84 -16.99
N ARG A 217 -17.91 9.08 -18.04
CA ARG A 217 -17.79 8.29 -19.27
C ARG A 217 -16.38 8.48 -19.83
N SER A 218 -15.68 7.37 -20.06
CA SER A 218 -14.36 7.44 -20.67
C SER A 218 -14.51 7.89 -22.13
N ALA A 219 -13.67 8.83 -22.57
CA ALA A 219 -13.60 9.18 -23.98
C ALA A 219 -13.11 7.95 -24.76
N GLU A 220 -13.78 7.61 -25.87
CA GLU A 220 -13.24 6.58 -26.76
C GLU A 220 -11.83 6.99 -27.18
N SER A 221 -10.89 6.05 -27.08
CA SER A 221 -9.60 6.23 -27.73
C SER A 221 -9.90 6.36 -29.21
N ALA A 222 -9.74 7.57 -29.77
CA ALA A 222 -9.82 7.77 -31.20
C ALA A 222 -8.91 6.73 -31.84
N ARG A 223 -9.50 5.73 -32.51
CA ARG A 223 -8.73 4.80 -33.33
C ARG A 223 -8.06 5.67 -34.39
N ILE A 224 -6.75 5.82 -34.31
CA ILE A 224 -5.98 6.16 -35.50
C ILE A 224 -6.14 4.92 -36.39
N VAL A 225 -7.06 5.02 -37.35
CA VAL A 225 -7.24 4.05 -38.44
C VAL A 225 -6.10 4.20 -39.42
#